data_AF-A0AAE0T6W1-F1
#
_entry.id   AF-A0AAE0T6W1-F1
#
_cell.length_a   1.000
_cell.length_b   1.000
_cell.length_c   1.000
_cell.angle_alpha   90.00
_cell.angle_beta   90.00
_cell.angle_gamma   90.00
#
_symmetry.space_group_name_H-M   'P 1'
#
loop_
_entity.id
_entity.type
_entity.pdbx_description
1 polymer ?
#
loop_
_entity_poly.entity_id
_entity_poly.type
_entity_poly.pdbx_seq_one_letter_code
_entity_poly.pdbx_strand_id
1 'polypeptide(L)'
;MISDYLNKIVCGDSEQLLNELPNDSINLIITSPPYFGCRVYGNETMGREENPLDYVSNIVEFTNKLKRVLHKQGSFYLNVGDVYFGTKGFSRNKGRYARKTDIHYKEHKIVKPDGKYLQYKQLLMIPERIAMGMQEKGWLLRNKIVWEKPNPVPSYSPDRRYPVYEHIFHFVKSRKYFFDLEIAKKLNNHRDIYRNGIEPFGEHQASFPISLIKPLILTTSKEDDIVLDPFMGSGTTAVAALETKRNYIGFEINDEFCTIANNRIREAKSFESKIPFLYYRVAENVFCKAFSAENLSRDDLAYDARKGNLGIGLKTFIDKGSNLEKVAEFNAFSNQLRSLQGKSLAIKLSELRNARILFANRTYGIDNGIYHCVARGEKALNIFETIYDLIDTENIRNVISKVASITFEDGKNDYSFNFSKTTLYKRFVAPQNTISVDIDILDDPLELILQLDKQKGLVATKFEIPGVDFVTLPLYSLKESTTNKKVVSQKSGLNQWNAGGRKRDVGEVYIPIPIQIHKRYPDFFPDRETPFNLHIPTGEVLNAKVCQENGKALMTNPNRALSDWLLRKVLSLKEGELLTYEKLSTLGIDSVRISKIDRRNFKIDFTKLDNYEVFINKKN
;
A
#
# COMPACT_ATOMS: atom_id res chain seq x y z
N MET A 1 -24.28 -4.51 27.64
CA MET A 1 -25.25 -3.98 26.64
C MET A 1 -24.56 -3.92 25.28
N ILE A 2 -25.28 -3.95 24.15
CA ILE A 2 -24.64 -3.89 22.81
C ILE A 2 -23.74 -2.65 22.64
N SER A 3 -24.05 -1.57 23.36
CA SER A 3 -23.23 -0.36 23.49
C SER A 3 -21.77 -0.64 23.88
N ASP A 4 -21.50 -1.72 24.62
CA ASP A 4 -20.17 -2.05 25.11
C ASP A 4 -19.25 -2.53 23.97
N TYR A 5 -19.83 -2.96 22.85
CA TYR A 5 -19.13 -3.47 21.66
C TYR A 5 -19.13 -2.48 20.50
N LEU A 6 -19.99 -1.45 20.55
CA LEU A 6 -20.20 -0.52 19.46
C LEU A 6 -18.89 0.21 19.09
N ASN A 7 -18.55 0.17 17.81
CA ASN A 7 -17.34 0.75 17.22
C ASN A 7 -16.05 0.22 17.88
N LYS A 8 -16.02 -1.07 18.19
CA LYS A 8 -14.85 -1.75 18.75
C LYS A 8 -14.52 -3.03 17.99
N ILE A 9 -13.23 -3.34 18.01
CA ILE A 9 -12.72 -4.68 17.70
C ILE A 9 -12.36 -5.32 19.03
N VAL A 10 -12.99 -6.45 19.33
CA VAL A 10 -12.73 -7.22 20.55
C VAL A 10 -11.86 -8.41 20.18
N CYS A 11 -10.72 -8.55 20.87
CA CYS A 11 -9.81 -9.65 20.66
C CYS A 11 -10.30 -10.87 21.42
N GLY A 12 -10.66 -11.93 20.71
CA GLY A 12 -11.20 -13.14 21.30
C GLY A 12 -11.95 -14.03 20.31
N ASP A 13 -12.42 -15.16 20.82
CA ASP A 13 -13.14 -16.15 20.02
C ASP A 13 -14.56 -15.66 19.69
N SER A 14 -14.82 -15.46 18.40
CA SER A 14 -16.14 -15.08 17.89
C SER A 14 -17.26 -16.04 18.32
N GLU A 15 -16.96 -17.33 18.51
CA GLU A 15 -17.96 -18.30 18.95
C GLU A 15 -18.51 -18.01 20.36
N GLN A 16 -17.67 -17.44 21.22
CA GLN A 16 -18.02 -17.08 22.59
C GLN A 16 -18.63 -15.69 22.63
N LEU A 17 -17.97 -14.72 21.99
CA LEU A 17 -18.37 -13.32 21.98
C LEU A 17 -19.74 -13.09 21.32
N LEU A 18 -20.11 -13.89 20.31
CA LEU A 18 -21.45 -13.81 19.72
C LEU A 18 -22.56 -14.07 20.74
N ASN A 19 -22.34 -14.89 21.78
CA ASN A 19 -23.34 -15.18 22.81
C ASN A 19 -23.68 -13.95 23.66
N GLU A 20 -22.78 -12.97 23.72
CA GLU A 20 -22.94 -11.73 24.48
C GLU A 20 -23.78 -10.70 23.72
N LEU A 21 -23.95 -10.87 22.40
CA LEU A 21 -24.76 -10.00 21.57
C LEU A 21 -26.27 -10.35 21.66
N PRO A 22 -27.15 -9.34 21.81
CA PRO A 22 -28.60 -9.57 21.84
C PRO A 22 -29.14 -10.11 20.50
N ASN A 23 -30.31 -10.75 20.55
CA ASN A 23 -31.03 -11.17 19.34
C ASN A 23 -31.44 -9.96 18.50
N ASP A 24 -31.51 -10.14 17.18
CA ASP A 24 -32.01 -9.12 16.23
C ASP A 24 -31.35 -7.73 16.37
N SER A 25 -30.08 -7.68 16.77
CA SER A 25 -29.36 -6.45 17.13
C SER A 25 -28.39 -5.94 16.07
N ILE A 26 -28.12 -6.73 15.02
CA ILE A 26 -27.16 -6.42 13.96
C ILE A 26 -27.89 -6.23 12.63
N ASN A 27 -27.61 -5.16 11.90
CA ASN A 27 -28.28 -4.85 10.64
C ASN A 27 -27.63 -5.54 9.44
N LEU A 28 -26.30 -5.64 9.45
CA LEU A 28 -25.53 -6.19 8.36
C LEU A 28 -24.38 -7.04 8.90
N ILE A 29 -24.17 -8.20 8.32
CA ILE A 29 -22.98 -9.03 8.58
C ILE A 29 -22.21 -9.15 7.27
N ILE A 30 -20.92 -8.83 7.28
CA ILE A 30 -20.01 -9.07 6.14
C ILE A 30 -18.80 -9.77 6.71
N THR A 31 -18.47 -10.94 6.16
CA THR A 31 -17.32 -11.69 6.68
C THR A 31 -16.72 -12.65 5.68
N SER A 32 -15.48 -13.04 5.98
CA SER A 32 -14.73 -14.09 5.30
C SER A 32 -14.08 -14.97 6.36
N PRO A 33 -14.67 -16.12 6.72
CA PRO A 33 -14.06 -17.02 7.68
C PRO A 33 -12.71 -17.56 7.16
N PRO A 34 -11.86 -18.12 8.03
CA PRO A 34 -10.68 -18.87 7.59
C PRO A 34 -11.08 -19.97 6.59
N TYR A 35 -10.48 -19.95 5.40
CA TYR A 35 -10.77 -20.94 4.36
C TYR A 35 -10.14 -22.29 4.70
N PHE A 36 -10.87 -23.38 4.43
CA PHE A 36 -10.42 -24.73 4.69
C PHE A 36 -9.03 -25.02 4.11
N GLY A 37 -8.12 -25.50 4.95
CA GLY A 37 -6.79 -25.94 4.54
C GLY A 37 -5.92 -24.85 3.91
N CYS A 38 -6.24 -23.57 4.13
CA CYS A 38 -5.47 -22.44 3.62
C CYS A 38 -4.45 -21.94 4.66
N ARG A 39 -4.49 -20.65 5.02
CA ARG A 39 -3.48 -20.01 5.88
C ARG A 39 -3.72 -20.27 7.35
N VAL A 40 -2.63 -20.21 8.10
CA VAL A 40 -2.58 -20.24 9.57
C VAL A 40 -2.24 -18.84 10.05
N TYR A 41 -3.09 -18.31 10.92
CA TYR A 41 -2.97 -16.98 11.52
C TYR A 41 -2.65 -17.04 13.02
N GLY A 42 -2.66 -18.22 13.65
CA GLY A 42 -2.45 -18.36 15.10
C GLY A 42 -2.88 -19.72 15.65
N ASN A 43 -3.69 -19.72 16.71
CA ASN A 43 -4.20 -20.92 17.37
C ASN A 43 -5.65 -21.28 16.96
N GLU A 44 -6.16 -20.68 15.88
CA GLU A 44 -7.50 -20.93 15.39
C GLU A 44 -7.75 -22.40 15.00
N THR A 45 -8.97 -22.86 15.28
CA THR A 45 -9.45 -24.22 15.00
C THR A 45 -10.22 -24.30 13.69
N MET A 46 -10.99 -23.27 13.36
CA MET A 46 -11.81 -23.19 12.15
C MET A 46 -10.94 -23.12 10.89
N GLY A 47 -11.26 -23.94 9.89
CA GLY A 47 -10.46 -24.09 8.67
C GLY A 47 -9.33 -25.12 8.79
N ARG A 48 -9.15 -25.75 9.95
CA ARG A 48 -8.13 -26.78 10.21
C ARG A 48 -8.67 -28.20 10.39
N GLU A 49 -9.96 -28.39 10.18
CA GLU A 49 -10.62 -29.68 10.28
C GLU A 49 -9.90 -30.75 9.45
N GLU A 50 -9.90 -32.00 9.91
CA GLU A 50 -9.25 -33.10 9.18
C GLU A 50 -10.03 -33.46 7.91
N ASN A 51 -11.36 -33.28 7.94
CA ASN A 51 -12.28 -33.55 6.84
C ASN A 51 -12.96 -32.25 6.38
N PRO A 52 -12.94 -31.93 5.07
CA PRO A 52 -13.63 -30.75 4.55
C PRO A 52 -15.15 -30.73 4.82
N LEU A 53 -15.82 -31.87 4.97
CA LEU A 53 -17.24 -31.89 5.34
C LEU A 53 -17.49 -31.47 6.80
N ASP A 54 -16.52 -31.70 7.68
CA ASP A 54 -16.61 -31.23 9.07
C ASP A 54 -16.49 -29.70 9.09
N TYR A 55 -15.57 -29.12 8.30
CA TYR A 55 -15.49 -27.67 8.10
C TYR A 55 -16.80 -27.08 7.59
N VAL A 56 -17.40 -27.68 6.56
CA VAL A 56 -18.71 -27.23 6.05
C VAL A 56 -19.75 -27.25 7.17
N SER A 57 -19.81 -28.34 7.95
CA SER A 57 -20.77 -28.49 9.05
C SER A 57 -20.55 -27.46 10.14
N ASN A 58 -19.29 -27.21 10.53
CA ASN A 58 -18.92 -26.22 11.54
C ASN A 58 -19.27 -24.80 11.10
N ILE A 59 -19.00 -24.42 9.85
CA ILE A 59 -19.38 -23.11 9.31
C ILE A 59 -20.91 -22.96 9.31
N VAL A 60 -21.64 -23.97 8.82
CA VAL A 60 -23.10 -23.93 8.80
C VAL A 60 -23.66 -23.77 10.22
N GLU A 61 -23.12 -24.49 11.20
CA GLU A 61 -23.54 -24.37 12.60
C GLU A 61 -23.19 -23.00 13.19
N PHE A 62 -22.00 -22.48 12.91
CA PHE A 62 -21.58 -21.13 13.29
C PHE A 62 -22.57 -20.07 12.76
N THR A 63 -23.07 -20.23 11.54
CA THR A 63 -24.04 -19.27 10.97
C THR A 63 -25.36 -19.23 11.73
N ASN A 64 -25.73 -20.25 12.52
CA ASN A 64 -26.94 -20.18 13.36
C ASN A 64 -26.84 -19.09 14.42
N LYS A 65 -25.64 -18.89 15.00
CA LYS A 65 -25.37 -17.79 15.94
C LYS A 65 -25.50 -16.44 15.25
N LEU A 66 -24.99 -16.32 14.02
CA LEU A 66 -25.14 -15.12 13.19
C LEU A 66 -26.62 -14.83 12.87
N LYS A 67 -27.40 -15.87 12.53
CA LYS A 67 -28.83 -15.75 12.24
C LYS A 67 -29.62 -15.21 13.44
N ARG A 68 -29.24 -15.61 14.65
CA ARG A 68 -29.85 -15.14 15.90
C ARG A 68 -29.66 -13.63 16.10
N VAL A 69 -28.43 -13.14 15.95
CA VAL A 69 -28.11 -11.71 16.17
C VAL A 69 -28.52 -10.81 14.99
N LEU A 70 -28.61 -11.36 13.78
CA LEU A 70 -29.04 -10.60 12.60
C LEU A 70 -30.50 -10.16 12.73
N HIS A 71 -30.76 -8.88 12.53
CA HIS A 71 -32.07 -8.26 12.50
C HIS A 71 -32.94 -8.88 11.40
N LYS A 72 -34.27 -8.89 11.59
CA LYS A 72 -35.23 -9.48 10.63
C LYS A 72 -35.13 -8.91 9.21
N GLN A 73 -34.76 -7.63 9.09
CA GLN A 73 -34.56 -6.95 7.82
C GLN A 73 -33.10 -6.95 7.36
N GLY A 74 -32.19 -7.56 8.11
CA GLY A 74 -30.76 -7.52 7.87
C GLY A 74 -30.28 -8.48 6.77
N SER A 75 -29.09 -8.18 6.27
CA SER A 75 -28.38 -8.97 5.26
C SER A 75 -27.11 -9.60 5.82
N PHE A 76 -26.71 -10.74 5.26
CA PHE A 76 -25.46 -11.44 5.57
C PHE A 76 -24.70 -11.74 4.28
N TYR A 77 -23.50 -11.20 4.15
CA TYR A 77 -22.56 -11.51 3.07
C TYR A 77 -21.45 -12.44 3.57
N LEU A 78 -21.32 -13.58 2.91
CA LEU A 78 -20.33 -14.60 3.21
C LEU A 78 -19.42 -14.79 2.00
N ASN A 79 -18.14 -14.44 2.14
CA ASN A 79 -17.11 -14.76 1.16
C ASN A 79 -16.33 -15.99 1.61
N VAL A 80 -16.36 -17.05 0.79
CA VAL A 80 -15.59 -18.28 1.03
C VAL A 80 -14.99 -18.76 -0.29
N GLY A 81 -13.68 -19.03 -0.27
CA GLY A 81 -12.94 -19.58 -1.40
C GLY A 81 -12.99 -21.10 -1.42
N ASP A 82 -12.93 -21.68 -2.61
CA ASP A 82 -12.89 -23.13 -2.78
C ASP A 82 -11.46 -23.66 -2.90
N VAL A 83 -11.29 -24.94 -2.62
CA VAL A 83 -10.00 -25.63 -2.68
C VAL A 83 -10.12 -26.95 -3.45
N TYR A 84 -9.00 -27.37 -4.01
CA TYR A 84 -8.89 -28.65 -4.70
C TYR A 84 -8.27 -29.68 -3.77
N PHE A 85 -8.89 -30.86 -3.70
CA PHE A 85 -8.38 -31.95 -2.89
C PHE A 85 -6.98 -32.38 -3.37
N GLY A 86 -6.01 -32.32 -2.45
CA GLY A 86 -4.64 -32.75 -2.67
C GLY A 86 -3.72 -31.77 -3.41
N THR A 87 -4.11 -30.51 -3.65
CA THR A 87 -3.27 -29.52 -4.37
C THR A 87 -2.75 -28.40 -3.46
N LYS A 88 -1.44 -28.11 -3.55
CA LYS A 88 -0.69 -26.98 -2.93
C LYS A 88 -1.01 -26.68 -1.46
N GLY A 89 -0.84 -27.69 -0.62
CA GLY A 89 -0.69 -27.53 0.83
C GLY A 89 -0.14 -28.77 1.49
N PHE A 90 0.30 -29.77 0.72
CA PHE A 90 0.48 -31.12 1.22
C PHE A 90 1.70 -31.72 0.53
N SER A 91 2.89 -31.56 1.12
CA SER A 91 4.07 -32.31 0.69
C SER A 91 3.90 -33.76 1.16
N ARG A 92 3.96 -34.72 0.23
CA ARG A 92 3.67 -36.13 0.49
C ARG A 92 4.91 -36.83 1.04
N ASN A 93 4.89 -37.25 2.31
CA ASN A 93 5.88 -38.20 2.86
C ASN A 93 5.18 -39.33 3.60
N LYS A 94 5.23 -40.56 3.04
CA LYS A 94 4.80 -41.82 3.69
C LYS A 94 3.49 -41.74 4.51
N GLY A 95 2.41 -41.23 3.90
CA GLY A 95 1.08 -41.17 4.54
C GLY A 95 0.88 -40.00 5.51
N ARG A 96 1.84 -39.07 5.59
CA ARG A 96 1.74 -37.78 6.29
C ARG A 96 1.90 -36.64 5.30
N TYR A 97 1.26 -35.51 5.58
CA TYR A 97 1.31 -34.31 4.75
C TYR A 97 1.85 -33.11 5.53
N ALA A 98 2.81 -32.40 4.93
CA ALA A 98 3.35 -31.15 5.48
C ALA A 98 2.81 -29.92 4.72
N ARG A 99 2.34 -28.90 5.46
CA ARG A 99 1.76 -27.67 4.89
C ARG A 99 2.82 -26.66 4.46
N LYS A 100 2.88 -26.36 3.16
CA LYS A 100 3.84 -25.39 2.55
C LYS A 100 3.58 -23.93 2.95
N THR A 101 2.40 -23.63 3.45
CA THR A 101 1.96 -22.28 3.85
C THR A 101 2.29 -21.95 5.30
N ASP A 102 2.79 -22.92 6.08
CA ASP A 102 3.18 -22.71 7.47
C ASP A 102 4.67 -22.37 7.55
N ILE A 103 5.02 -21.29 8.25
CA ILE A 103 6.43 -20.95 8.59
C ILE A 103 7.06 -22.07 9.43
N HIS A 104 6.21 -22.84 10.12
CA HIS A 104 6.55 -24.07 10.83
C HIS A 104 5.83 -25.24 10.17
N TYR A 105 6.53 -26.04 9.36
CA TYR A 105 5.99 -27.28 8.79
C TYR A 105 5.52 -28.25 9.89
N LYS A 106 4.26 -28.15 10.33
CA LYS A 106 3.62 -29.09 11.26
C LYS A 106 2.89 -30.17 10.47
N GLU A 107 3.10 -31.42 10.87
CA GLU A 107 2.36 -32.56 10.31
C GLU A 107 0.87 -32.42 10.65
N HIS A 108 0.01 -32.43 9.64
CA HIS A 108 -1.44 -32.46 9.84
C HIS A 108 -2.00 -33.81 9.38
N LYS A 109 -2.91 -34.39 10.16
CA LYS A 109 -3.72 -35.53 9.74
C LYS A 109 -4.79 -35.02 8.78
N ILE A 110 -4.94 -35.69 7.65
CA ILE A 110 -5.98 -35.40 6.66
C ILE A 110 -6.65 -36.72 6.35
N VAL A 111 -7.95 -36.67 6.15
CA VAL A 111 -8.74 -37.80 5.69
C VAL A 111 -8.15 -38.43 4.42
N LYS A 112 -8.16 -39.77 4.36
CA LYS A 112 -7.69 -40.51 3.19
C LYS A 112 -8.64 -40.31 2.01
N PRO A 113 -8.14 -40.39 0.75
CA PRO A 113 -9.02 -40.38 -0.42
C PRO A 113 -10.06 -41.50 -0.33
N ASP A 114 -11.30 -41.20 -0.67
CA ASP A 114 -12.44 -42.14 -0.66
C ASP A 114 -12.82 -42.63 -2.07
N GLY A 115 -12.14 -42.13 -3.10
CA GLY A 115 -12.44 -42.43 -4.52
C GLY A 115 -13.75 -41.83 -5.02
N LYS A 116 -14.38 -40.94 -4.24
CA LYS A 116 -15.65 -40.28 -4.54
C LYS A 116 -15.51 -38.77 -4.37
N TYR A 117 -15.80 -38.24 -3.19
CA TYR A 117 -15.74 -36.81 -2.89
C TYR A 117 -14.31 -36.35 -2.63
N LEU A 118 -13.53 -37.19 -1.94
CA LEU A 118 -12.14 -36.95 -1.59
C LEU A 118 -11.25 -37.62 -2.65
N GLN A 119 -11.19 -37.02 -3.84
CA GLN A 119 -10.40 -37.52 -4.96
C GLN A 119 -9.39 -36.47 -5.43
N TYR A 120 -8.15 -36.90 -5.73
CA TYR A 120 -7.10 -35.98 -6.19
C TYR A 120 -7.56 -35.19 -7.42
N LYS A 121 -7.16 -33.92 -7.47
CA LYS A 121 -7.53 -32.94 -8.52
C LYS A 121 -9.02 -32.56 -8.55
N GLN A 122 -9.84 -33.04 -7.62
CA GLN A 122 -11.23 -32.63 -7.51
C GLN A 122 -11.37 -31.27 -6.82
N LEU A 123 -12.15 -30.36 -7.42
CA LEU A 123 -12.63 -29.16 -6.74
C LEU A 123 -13.68 -29.56 -5.71
N LEU A 124 -13.54 -29.12 -4.47
CA LEU A 124 -14.36 -29.64 -3.36
C LEU A 124 -15.76 -29.02 -3.28
N MET A 125 -16.04 -27.94 -4.00
CA MET A 125 -17.34 -27.25 -3.97
C MET A 125 -17.72 -26.81 -2.55
N ILE A 126 -16.71 -26.44 -1.74
CA ILE A 126 -16.93 -26.04 -0.34
C ILE A 126 -17.92 -24.87 -0.22
N PRO A 127 -17.77 -23.78 -1.00
CA PRO A 127 -18.67 -22.63 -0.86
C PRO A 127 -20.12 -23.00 -1.20
N GLU A 128 -20.35 -23.82 -2.23
CA GLU A 128 -21.69 -24.29 -2.62
C GLU A 128 -22.30 -25.21 -1.57
N ARG A 129 -21.51 -26.10 -0.96
CA ARG A 129 -21.98 -26.99 0.12
C ARG A 129 -22.38 -26.21 1.36
N ILE A 130 -21.62 -25.18 1.73
CA ILE A 130 -21.99 -24.26 2.82
C ILE A 130 -23.32 -23.57 2.49
N ALA A 131 -23.47 -23.06 1.26
CA ALA A 131 -24.69 -22.38 0.86
C ALA A 131 -25.92 -23.30 0.92
N MET A 132 -25.80 -24.55 0.46
CA MET A 132 -26.85 -25.56 0.58
C MET A 132 -27.20 -25.86 2.04
N GLY A 133 -26.19 -26.11 2.89
CA GLY A 133 -26.41 -26.37 4.31
C GLY A 133 -27.04 -25.18 5.05
N MET A 134 -26.69 -23.95 4.69
CA MET A 134 -27.35 -22.75 5.22
C MET A 134 -28.83 -22.67 4.81
N GLN A 135 -29.19 -23.05 3.57
CA GLN A 135 -30.58 -23.12 3.14
C GLN A 135 -31.37 -24.19 3.93
N GLU A 136 -30.77 -25.34 4.23
CA GLU A 136 -31.36 -26.37 5.09
C GLU A 136 -31.60 -25.87 6.52
N LYS A 137 -30.75 -24.95 7.01
CA LYS A 137 -30.95 -24.22 8.28
C LYS A 137 -31.89 -23.00 8.13
N GLY A 138 -32.57 -22.88 6.99
CA GLY A 138 -33.61 -21.89 6.73
C GLY A 138 -33.11 -20.48 6.44
N TRP A 139 -31.86 -20.31 6.00
CA TRP A 139 -31.42 -19.05 5.40
C TRP A 139 -32.01 -18.87 4.00
N LEU A 140 -32.29 -17.63 3.60
CA LEU A 140 -32.73 -17.32 2.24
C LEU A 140 -31.53 -16.79 1.44
N LEU A 141 -31.03 -17.57 0.49
CA LEU A 141 -30.01 -17.11 -0.46
C LEU A 141 -30.66 -16.18 -1.49
N ARG A 142 -30.18 -14.95 -1.60
CA ARG A 142 -30.69 -13.92 -2.53
C ARG A 142 -29.85 -13.79 -3.78
N ASN A 143 -28.53 -13.75 -3.61
CA ASN A 143 -27.59 -13.64 -4.71
C ASN A 143 -26.33 -14.46 -4.45
N LYS A 144 -25.77 -15.02 -5.52
CA LYS A 144 -24.41 -15.53 -5.57
C LYS A 144 -23.60 -14.58 -6.43
N ILE A 145 -22.89 -13.66 -5.79
CA ILE A 145 -22.10 -12.63 -6.46
C ILE A 145 -20.75 -13.22 -6.85
N VAL A 146 -20.33 -13.00 -8.09
CA VAL A 146 -19.00 -13.36 -8.59
C VAL A 146 -18.07 -12.17 -8.41
N TRP A 147 -17.11 -12.29 -7.51
CA TRP A 147 -16.01 -11.34 -7.41
C TRP A 147 -14.92 -11.73 -8.41
N GLU A 148 -14.89 -11.07 -9.56
CA GLU A 148 -13.84 -11.20 -10.58
C GLU A 148 -12.62 -10.38 -10.16
N LYS A 149 -11.47 -11.06 -10.05
CA LYS A 149 -10.18 -10.49 -9.66
C LYS A 149 -9.34 -10.23 -10.91
N PRO A 150 -9.17 -8.97 -11.38
CA PRO A 150 -8.34 -8.65 -12.54
C PRO A 150 -6.84 -8.90 -12.31
N ASN A 151 -6.40 -8.97 -11.05
CA ASN A 151 -5.02 -9.19 -10.63
C ASN A 151 -4.92 -10.37 -9.62
N PRO A 152 -5.37 -11.59 -9.96
CA PRO A 152 -5.32 -12.70 -9.02
C PRO A 152 -3.88 -13.18 -8.81
N VAL A 153 -3.61 -13.84 -7.67
CA VAL A 153 -2.30 -14.43 -7.37
C VAL A 153 -2.02 -15.60 -8.32
N PRO A 154 -0.93 -15.61 -9.11
CA PRO A 154 -0.68 -16.64 -10.12
C PRO A 154 -0.71 -18.07 -9.55
N SER A 155 -1.53 -18.92 -10.17
CA SER A 155 -1.74 -20.32 -9.77
C SER A 155 -1.70 -21.19 -11.02
N TYR A 156 -0.49 -21.42 -11.50
CA TYR A 156 -0.26 -22.25 -12.68
C TYR A 156 -0.49 -23.73 -12.35
N SER A 157 -1.40 -24.34 -13.09
CA SER A 157 -1.62 -25.78 -13.19
C SER A 157 -1.73 -26.10 -14.69
N PRO A 158 -1.01 -27.10 -15.22
CA PRO A 158 -1.04 -27.41 -16.65
C PRO A 158 -2.37 -28.01 -17.12
N ASP A 159 -3.22 -28.45 -16.18
CA ASP A 159 -4.38 -29.30 -16.41
C ASP A 159 -5.70 -28.72 -15.87
N ARG A 160 -5.74 -27.42 -15.55
CA ARG A 160 -6.99 -26.70 -15.21
C ARG A 160 -6.90 -25.22 -15.52
N ARG A 161 -8.06 -24.58 -15.63
CA ARG A 161 -8.16 -23.12 -15.77
C ARG A 161 -7.67 -22.43 -14.50
N TYR A 162 -7.11 -21.26 -14.69
CA TYR A 162 -6.60 -20.43 -13.63
C TYR A 162 -7.78 -19.76 -12.87
N PRO A 163 -7.91 -19.94 -11.53
CA PRO A 163 -9.00 -19.33 -10.78
C PRO A 163 -8.81 -17.82 -10.65
N VAL A 164 -9.73 -17.06 -11.27
CA VAL A 164 -9.71 -15.59 -11.29
C VAL A 164 -10.89 -14.96 -10.56
N TYR A 165 -11.73 -15.75 -9.89
CA TYR A 165 -12.87 -15.23 -9.14
C TYR A 165 -13.10 -15.97 -7.83
N GLU A 166 -13.91 -15.36 -6.96
CA GLU A 166 -14.47 -15.96 -5.74
C GLU A 166 -15.98 -15.68 -5.67
N HIS A 167 -16.71 -16.48 -4.88
CA HIS A 167 -18.12 -16.23 -4.61
C HIS A 167 -18.30 -15.42 -3.32
N ILE A 168 -19.23 -14.48 -3.36
CA ILE A 168 -19.81 -13.82 -2.18
C ILE A 168 -21.30 -14.15 -2.18
N PHE A 169 -21.74 -14.87 -1.16
CA PHE A 169 -23.15 -15.24 -1.01
C PHE A 169 -23.88 -14.19 -0.18
N HIS A 170 -25.02 -13.72 -0.69
CA HIS A 170 -25.92 -12.80 0.01
C HIS A 170 -27.10 -13.58 0.58
N PHE A 171 -27.09 -13.77 1.90
CA PHE A 171 -28.17 -14.39 2.65
C PHE A 171 -29.00 -13.34 3.39
N VAL A 172 -30.28 -13.66 3.63
CA VAL A 172 -31.18 -12.84 4.45
C VAL A 172 -31.97 -13.73 5.41
N LYS A 173 -32.40 -13.15 6.53
CA LYS A 173 -33.15 -13.86 7.58
C LYS A 173 -34.64 -14.01 7.24
N SER A 174 -35.21 -13.06 6.50
CA SER A 174 -36.64 -13.04 6.18
C SER A 174 -36.91 -12.53 4.76
N ARG A 175 -38.13 -12.77 4.26
CA ARG A 175 -38.55 -12.31 2.93
C ARG A 175 -38.57 -10.78 2.79
N LYS A 176 -38.78 -10.07 3.90
CA LYS A 176 -38.79 -8.61 3.97
C LYS A 176 -37.45 -8.15 4.55
N TYR A 177 -36.46 -7.98 3.68
CA TYR A 177 -35.14 -7.45 4.02
C TYR A 177 -34.92 -6.10 3.35
N PHE A 178 -34.02 -5.30 3.92
CA PHE A 178 -33.65 -4.02 3.36
C PHE A 178 -32.67 -4.21 2.19
N PHE A 179 -32.98 -3.60 1.05
CA PHE A 179 -32.11 -3.51 -0.11
C PHE A 179 -32.44 -2.23 -0.90
N ASP A 180 -31.45 -1.37 -1.11
CA ASP A 180 -31.58 -0.13 -1.87
C ASP A 180 -31.14 -0.35 -3.33
N LEU A 181 -32.14 -0.63 -4.18
CA LEU A 181 -31.91 -0.88 -5.59
C LEU A 181 -31.45 0.38 -6.34
N GLU A 182 -31.85 1.58 -5.92
CA GLU A 182 -31.48 2.82 -6.60
C GLU A 182 -30.01 3.15 -6.33
N ILE A 183 -29.55 2.99 -5.09
CA ILE A 183 -28.11 3.05 -4.77
C ILE A 183 -27.34 1.98 -5.55
N ALA A 184 -27.85 0.74 -5.62
CA ALA A 184 -27.20 -0.33 -6.36
C ALA A 184 -27.06 -0.01 -7.86
N LYS A 185 -28.08 0.60 -8.48
CA LYS A 185 -28.01 1.09 -9.86
C LYS A 185 -26.98 2.21 -10.01
N LYS A 186 -27.00 3.21 -9.12
CA LYS A 186 -26.07 4.36 -9.13
C LYS A 186 -24.61 3.93 -9.02
N LEU A 187 -24.33 2.93 -8.18
CA LEU A 187 -22.99 2.37 -7.98
C LEU A 187 -22.61 1.33 -9.06
N ASN A 188 -23.48 1.08 -10.04
CA ASN A 188 -23.35 -0.01 -11.01
C ASN A 188 -23.10 -1.38 -10.36
N ASN A 189 -23.67 -1.57 -9.16
CA ASN A 189 -23.49 -2.73 -8.28
C ASN A 189 -24.77 -3.59 -8.20
N HIS A 190 -25.79 -3.28 -9.02
CA HIS A 190 -27.04 -4.03 -9.16
C HIS A 190 -26.89 -5.36 -9.92
N ARG A 191 -25.73 -5.60 -10.54
CA ARG A 191 -25.40 -6.85 -11.25
C ARG A 191 -24.69 -7.82 -10.30
N ASP A 192 -24.67 -9.10 -10.61
CA ASP A 192 -24.08 -10.14 -9.76
C ASP A 192 -22.62 -10.47 -10.11
N ILE A 193 -21.95 -9.64 -10.91
CA ILE A 193 -20.52 -9.75 -11.21
C ILE A 193 -19.83 -8.45 -10.78
N TYR A 194 -18.95 -8.54 -9.79
CA TYR A 194 -18.14 -7.43 -9.30
C TYR A 194 -16.69 -7.63 -9.72
N ARG A 195 -16.24 -6.78 -10.64
CA ARG A 195 -14.85 -6.74 -11.06
C ARG A 195 -14.08 -5.82 -10.13
N ASN A 196 -13.26 -6.39 -9.26
CA ASN A 196 -12.45 -5.61 -8.33
C ASN A 196 -11.10 -6.27 -8.03
N GLY A 197 -10.03 -5.47 -8.01
CA GLY A 197 -8.67 -5.95 -7.78
C GLY A 197 -8.44 -6.40 -6.34
N ILE A 198 -7.54 -7.36 -6.13
CA ILE A 198 -7.00 -7.65 -4.80
C ILE A 198 -6.12 -6.47 -4.38
N GLU A 199 -6.34 -5.96 -3.17
CA GLU A 199 -5.55 -4.92 -2.51
C GLU A 199 -4.87 -5.53 -1.27
N PRO A 200 -3.65 -6.08 -1.39
CA PRO A 200 -2.95 -6.66 -0.26
C PRO A 200 -2.54 -5.57 0.74
N PHE A 201 -2.82 -5.80 2.03
CA PHE A 201 -2.42 -4.89 3.11
C PHE A 201 -1.38 -5.57 4.02
N GLY A 202 -0.13 -5.10 3.99
CA GLY A 202 0.95 -5.61 4.83
C GLY A 202 1.12 -7.14 4.76
N GLU A 203 1.22 -7.80 5.91
CA GLU A 203 1.31 -9.26 6.01
C GLU A 203 -0.04 -9.98 5.83
N HIS A 204 -1.17 -9.26 5.91
CA HIS A 204 -2.51 -9.83 5.73
C HIS A 204 -2.88 -9.91 4.24
N GLN A 205 -2.31 -10.88 3.52
CA GLN A 205 -2.51 -11.00 2.07
C GLN A 205 -3.89 -11.55 1.63
N ALA A 206 -4.81 -11.81 2.58
CA ALA A 206 -6.12 -12.44 2.30
C ALA A 206 -7.34 -11.56 2.63
N SER A 207 -7.18 -10.25 2.82
CA SER A 207 -8.30 -9.34 3.07
C SER A 207 -9.04 -9.01 1.77
N PHE A 208 -10.38 -9.04 1.79
CA PHE A 208 -11.14 -8.43 0.70
C PHE A 208 -10.94 -6.89 0.69
N PRO A 209 -10.97 -6.23 -0.49
CA PRO A 209 -10.82 -4.78 -0.61
C PRO A 209 -11.98 -3.98 -0.02
N ILE A 210 -11.70 -2.76 0.48
CA ILE A 210 -12.74 -1.82 0.94
C ILE A 210 -13.72 -1.50 -0.21
N SER A 211 -13.17 -1.28 -1.41
CA SER A 211 -13.91 -1.00 -2.65
C SER A 211 -14.89 -2.12 -3.04
N LEU A 212 -14.66 -3.37 -2.57
CA LEU A 212 -15.55 -4.50 -2.84
C LEU A 212 -16.78 -4.49 -1.92
N ILE A 213 -16.57 -4.21 -0.63
CA ILE A 213 -17.61 -4.33 0.39
C ILE A 213 -18.40 -3.05 0.61
N LYS A 214 -17.81 -1.87 0.33
CA LYS A 214 -18.47 -0.57 0.52
C LYS A 214 -19.81 -0.48 -0.22
N PRO A 215 -19.94 -0.93 -1.49
CA PRO A 215 -21.24 -0.99 -2.16
C PRO A 215 -22.24 -1.92 -1.49
N LEU A 216 -21.79 -3.05 -0.94
CA LEU A 216 -22.66 -3.99 -0.21
C LEU A 216 -23.23 -3.32 1.05
N ILE A 217 -22.40 -2.58 1.80
CA ILE A 217 -22.84 -1.82 2.98
C ILE A 217 -23.88 -0.77 2.59
N LEU A 218 -23.59 0.05 1.58
CA LEU A 218 -24.49 1.12 1.14
C LEU A 218 -25.83 0.62 0.62
N THR A 219 -25.87 -0.57 0.00
CA THR A 219 -27.09 -1.13 -0.58
C THR A 219 -27.92 -1.96 0.39
N THR A 220 -27.37 -2.39 1.53
CA THR A 220 -28.05 -3.29 2.49
C THR A 220 -28.04 -2.84 3.94
N SER A 221 -27.63 -1.60 4.19
CA SER A 221 -27.75 -0.93 5.50
C SER A 221 -28.03 0.56 5.33
N LYS A 222 -28.47 1.22 6.39
CA LYS A 222 -28.66 2.67 6.48
C LYS A 222 -27.53 3.31 7.29
N GLU A 223 -27.44 4.63 7.28
CA GLU A 223 -26.57 5.34 8.24
C GLU A 223 -26.94 4.94 9.67
N ASP A 224 -25.94 4.92 10.57
CA ASP A 224 -26.02 4.47 11.96
C ASP A 224 -26.34 2.98 12.20
N ASP A 225 -26.69 2.21 11.16
CA ASP A 225 -26.84 0.75 11.27
C ASP A 225 -25.53 0.08 11.73
N ILE A 226 -25.66 -1.10 12.34
CA ILE A 226 -24.51 -1.85 12.88
C ILE A 226 -24.06 -2.92 11.88
N VAL A 227 -22.79 -2.85 11.46
CA VAL A 227 -22.09 -3.84 10.64
C VAL A 227 -21.23 -4.75 11.52
N LEU A 228 -21.50 -6.05 11.51
CA LEU A 228 -20.70 -7.05 12.24
C LEU A 228 -19.76 -7.80 11.30
N ASP A 229 -18.52 -7.96 11.73
CA ASP A 229 -17.58 -8.94 11.16
C ASP A 229 -17.02 -9.85 12.27
N PRO A 230 -17.43 -11.13 12.35
CA PRO A 230 -16.91 -12.07 13.32
C PRO A 230 -15.47 -12.55 13.03
N PHE A 231 -14.92 -12.25 11.85
CA PHE A 231 -13.57 -12.60 11.43
C PHE A 231 -12.87 -11.36 10.88
N MET A 232 -12.73 -10.34 11.74
CA MET A 232 -12.39 -8.97 11.36
C MET A 232 -11.02 -8.83 10.67
N GLY A 233 -10.07 -9.72 10.95
CA GLY A 233 -8.75 -9.72 10.34
C GLY A 233 -8.07 -8.37 10.46
N SER A 234 -7.63 -7.81 9.33
CA SER A 234 -6.98 -6.50 9.28
C SER A 234 -7.93 -5.29 9.39
N GLY A 235 -9.22 -5.45 9.64
CA GLY A 235 -10.14 -4.34 9.92
C GLY A 235 -10.84 -3.72 8.71
N THR A 236 -10.80 -4.34 7.54
CA THR A 236 -11.38 -3.78 6.30
C THR A 236 -12.88 -3.48 6.47
N THR A 237 -13.66 -4.38 7.07
CA THR A 237 -15.10 -4.18 7.29
C THR A 237 -15.38 -2.98 8.19
N ALA A 238 -14.63 -2.82 9.28
CA ALA A 238 -14.77 -1.66 10.18
C ALA A 238 -14.41 -0.34 9.50
N VAL A 239 -13.35 -0.31 8.69
CA VAL A 239 -12.98 0.89 7.91
C VAL A 239 -14.07 1.25 6.91
N ALA A 240 -14.60 0.26 6.17
CA ALA A 240 -15.69 0.50 5.22
C ALA A 240 -16.98 0.97 5.90
N ALA A 241 -17.30 0.44 7.08
CA ALA A 241 -18.43 0.90 7.89
C ALA A 241 -18.26 2.37 8.31
N LEU A 242 -17.07 2.76 8.79
CA LEU A 242 -16.76 4.14 9.14
C LEU A 242 -16.88 5.09 7.95
N GLU A 243 -16.26 4.75 6.81
CA GLU A 243 -16.34 5.57 5.58
C GLU A 243 -17.75 5.70 5.01
N THR A 244 -18.69 4.87 5.46
CA THR A 244 -20.10 4.92 5.08
C THR A 244 -20.99 5.38 6.22
N LYS A 245 -20.46 5.90 7.34
CA LYS A 245 -21.25 6.36 8.49
C LYS A 245 -22.15 5.27 9.10
N ARG A 246 -21.63 4.05 9.16
CA ARG A 246 -22.23 2.93 9.90
C ARG A 246 -21.42 2.67 11.16
N ASN A 247 -22.10 2.13 12.17
CA ASN A 247 -21.41 1.59 13.32
C ASN A 247 -20.84 0.21 12.98
N TYR A 248 -19.80 -0.24 13.69
CA TYR A 248 -19.25 -1.58 13.51
C TYR A 248 -19.06 -2.34 14.82
N ILE A 249 -19.08 -3.66 14.74
CA ILE A 249 -18.61 -4.57 15.77
C ILE A 249 -17.69 -5.59 15.09
N GLY A 250 -16.50 -5.81 15.65
CA GLY A 250 -15.54 -6.75 15.12
C GLY A 250 -15.01 -7.73 16.15
N PHE A 251 -14.85 -8.99 15.75
CA PHE A 251 -14.15 -10.00 16.53
C PHE A 251 -12.94 -10.51 15.76
N GLU A 252 -11.82 -10.67 16.45
CA GLU A 252 -10.59 -11.21 15.88
C GLU A 252 -9.84 -11.99 16.96
N ILE A 253 -9.42 -13.22 16.66
CA ILE A 253 -8.77 -14.08 17.65
C ILE A 253 -7.27 -13.76 17.80
N ASN A 254 -6.66 -13.18 16.78
CA ASN A 254 -5.24 -12.84 16.77
C ASN A 254 -5.01 -11.38 17.24
N ASP A 255 -4.25 -11.23 18.34
CA ASP A 255 -3.93 -9.94 18.95
C ASP A 255 -3.15 -8.97 18.03
N GLU A 256 -2.31 -9.50 17.14
CA GLU A 256 -1.57 -8.71 16.15
C GLU A 256 -2.51 -8.12 15.10
N PHE A 257 -3.44 -8.92 14.55
CA PHE A 257 -4.44 -8.43 13.61
C PHE A 257 -5.41 -7.45 14.27
N CYS A 258 -5.80 -7.69 15.51
CA CYS A 258 -6.48 -6.71 16.35
C CYS A 258 -5.74 -5.37 16.40
N THR A 259 -4.42 -5.40 16.63
CA THR A 259 -3.59 -4.18 16.70
C THR A 259 -3.54 -3.47 15.36
N ILE A 260 -3.33 -4.22 14.27
CA ILE A 260 -3.31 -3.70 12.90
C ILE A 260 -4.64 -3.04 12.55
N ALA A 261 -5.75 -3.71 12.82
CA ALA A 261 -7.09 -3.23 12.53
C ALA A 261 -7.42 -1.95 13.31
N ASN A 262 -7.08 -1.90 14.60
CA ASN A 262 -7.27 -0.70 15.43
C ASN A 262 -6.43 0.49 14.92
N ASN A 263 -5.21 0.26 14.42
CA ASN A 263 -4.40 1.32 13.83
C ASN A 263 -5.02 1.86 12.54
N ARG A 264 -5.47 0.98 11.63
CA ARG A 264 -6.16 1.40 10.39
C ARG A 264 -7.44 2.18 10.68
N ILE A 265 -8.20 1.77 11.69
CA ILE A 265 -9.39 2.51 12.13
C ILE A 265 -9.02 3.91 12.63
N ARG A 266 -7.95 4.04 13.41
CA ARG A 266 -7.49 5.36 13.90
C ARG A 266 -7.06 6.26 12.74
N GLU A 267 -6.39 5.70 11.74
CA GLU A 267 -6.01 6.41 10.51
C GLU A 267 -7.25 6.85 9.72
N ALA A 268 -8.22 5.96 9.52
CA ALA A 268 -9.49 6.27 8.85
C ALA A 268 -10.29 7.35 9.60
N LYS A 269 -10.30 7.31 10.94
CA LYS A 269 -10.91 8.36 11.79
C LYS A 269 -10.11 9.66 11.81
N SER A 270 -8.84 9.66 11.40
CA SER A 270 -8.00 10.86 11.51
C SER A 270 -8.46 12.00 10.60
N PHE A 271 -9.22 11.70 9.54
CA PHE A 271 -9.88 12.69 8.69
C PHE A 271 -11.07 13.38 9.37
N GLU A 272 -11.61 12.82 10.44
CA GLU A 272 -12.66 13.42 11.28
C GLU A 272 -12.13 13.88 12.65
N SER A 273 -10.81 13.78 12.87
CA SER A 273 -10.20 14.11 14.16
C SER A 273 -10.26 15.61 14.38
N LYS A 274 -11.02 16.02 15.41
CA LYS A 274 -10.94 17.38 15.94
C LYS A 274 -9.61 17.70 16.64
N ILE A 275 -8.70 16.75 16.76
CA ILE A 275 -7.34 16.98 17.26
C ILE A 275 -6.44 17.21 16.03
N PRO A 276 -5.72 18.35 15.95
CA PRO A 276 -4.93 18.68 14.78
C PRO A 276 -3.79 17.68 14.60
N PHE A 277 -3.51 17.31 13.35
CA PHE A 277 -2.34 16.52 12.99
C PHE A 277 -1.14 17.44 12.76
N LEU A 278 -0.04 17.20 13.47
CA LEU A 278 1.22 17.90 13.26
C LEU A 278 2.34 16.89 13.13
N TYR A 279 2.97 16.84 11.96
CA TYR A 279 4.12 15.99 11.74
C TYR A 279 5.32 16.49 12.55
N TYR A 280 5.98 15.62 13.31
CA TYR A 280 7.00 16.01 14.29
C TYR A 280 8.18 16.77 13.66
N ARG A 281 8.64 16.40 12.46
CA ARG A 281 9.69 17.16 11.74
C ARG A 281 9.25 18.55 11.33
N VAL A 282 7.96 18.76 11.06
CA VAL A 282 7.42 20.10 10.77
C VAL A 282 7.52 20.94 12.04
N ALA A 283 7.14 20.41 13.20
CA ALA A 283 7.29 21.11 14.48
C ALA A 283 8.76 21.49 14.75
N GLU A 284 9.69 20.56 14.52
CA GLU A 284 11.14 20.81 14.64
C GLU A 284 11.62 21.96 13.76
N ASN A 285 11.28 21.90 12.46
CA ASN A 285 11.71 22.89 11.49
C ASN A 285 11.06 24.26 11.73
N VAL A 286 9.78 24.27 12.12
CA VAL A 286 9.06 25.51 12.46
C VAL A 286 9.69 26.16 13.68
N PHE A 287 10.01 25.39 14.73
CA PHE A 287 10.71 25.90 15.90
C PHE A 287 12.06 26.52 15.51
N CYS A 288 12.89 25.78 14.78
CA CYS A 288 14.21 26.27 14.35
C CYS A 288 14.09 27.57 13.54
N LYS A 289 13.13 27.62 12.61
CA LYS A 289 12.88 28.81 11.78
C LYS A 289 12.38 30.01 12.59
N ALA A 290 11.39 29.80 13.46
CA ALA A 290 10.75 30.86 14.23
C ALA A 290 11.69 31.49 15.25
N PHE A 291 12.54 30.69 15.90
CA PHE A 291 13.44 31.15 16.95
C PHE A 291 14.88 31.38 16.48
N SER A 292 15.15 31.19 15.19
CA SER A 292 16.50 31.19 14.59
C SER A 292 17.45 30.25 15.35
N ALA A 293 16.96 29.06 15.70
CA ALA A 293 17.73 28.03 16.39
C ALA A 293 18.43 27.11 15.37
N GLU A 294 19.58 26.58 15.77
CA GLU A 294 20.34 25.60 15.01
C GLU A 294 19.66 24.22 15.13
N ASN A 295 19.37 23.59 13.99
CA ASN A 295 18.79 22.25 13.97
C ASN A 295 19.89 21.20 14.19
N LEU A 296 19.79 20.44 15.28
CA LEU A 296 20.72 19.39 15.64
C LEU A 296 20.22 17.99 15.27
N SER A 297 19.10 17.87 14.55
CA SER A 297 18.44 16.58 14.29
C SER A 297 19.31 15.67 13.40
N ARG A 298 20.13 14.85 14.05
CA ARG A 298 20.86 13.68 13.53
C ARG A 298 20.56 12.53 14.50
N ASP A 299 20.55 11.30 14.01
CA ASP A 299 19.90 10.15 14.69
C ASP A 299 20.47 9.74 16.07
N ASP A 300 21.45 10.43 16.64
CA ASP A 300 22.13 10.02 17.89
C ASP A 300 22.44 11.15 18.91
N LEU A 301 21.77 12.31 18.83
CA LEU A 301 21.98 13.42 19.77
C LEU A 301 20.91 13.54 20.86
N ALA A 302 21.28 14.15 22.00
CA ALA A 302 20.37 14.34 23.14
C ALA A 302 19.35 15.48 22.92
N TYR A 303 19.68 16.46 22.09
CA TYR A 303 18.86 17.63 21.79
C TYR A 303 18.49 17.68 20.31
N ASP A 304 17.29 18.17 20.02
CA ASP A 304 16.75 18.30 18.67
C ASP A 304 17.17 19.64 18.04
N ALA A 305 17.34 20.68 18.87
CA ALA A 305 17.80 22.00 18.44
C ALA A 305 18.67 22.69 19.51
N ARG A 306 19.38 23.75 19.10
CA ARG A 306 20.18 24.60 19.99
C ARG A 306 19.96 26.08 19.68
N LYS A 307 19.86 26.90 20.73
CA LYS A 307 19.84 28.37 20.61
C LYS A 307 20.86 28.97 21.58
N GLY A 308 21.99 29.45 21.07
CA GLY A 308 23.12 29.88 21.91
C GLY A 308 23.65 28.72 22.76
N ASN A 309 23.64 28.88 24.08
CA ASN A 309 24.03 27.87 25.08
C ASN A 309 22.85 27.06 25.64
N LEU A 310 21.65 27.17 25.04
CA LEU A 310 20.45 26.45 25.44
C LEU A 310 20.20 25.25 24.51
N GLY A 311 20.13 24.05 25.10
CA GLY A 311 19.75 22.81 24.43
C GLY A 311 18.25 22.58 24.46
N ILE A 312 17.66 22.15 23.35
CA ILE A 312 16.21 22.12 23.19
C ILE A 312 15.79 20.72 22.73
N GLY A 313 15.01 20.03 23.57
CA GLY A 313 14.32 18.80 23.21
C GLY A 313 12.89 19.10 22.77
N LEU A 314 12.50 18.69 21.58
CA LEU A 314 11.17 18.95 21.03
C LEU A 314 10.26 17.75 21.24
N LYS A 315 9.06 17.99 21.74
CA LYS A 315 8.04 16.95 21.96
C LYS A 315 6.72 17.36 21.35
N THR A 316 6.12 16.46 20.58
CA THR A 316 4.78 16.65 20.02
C THR A 316 3.94 15.44 20.38
N PHE A 317 2.82 15.65 21.06
CA PHE A 317 1.94 14.57 21.52
C PHE A 317 0.49 15.02 21.60
N ILE A 318 -0.44 14.09 21.82
CA ILE A 318 -1.86 14.42 22.03
C ILE A 318 -2.04 14.82 23.48
N ASP A 319 -2.73 15.91 23.75
CA ASP A 319 -3.03 16.33 25.12
C ASP A 319 -4.01 15.36 25.77
N LYS A 320 -3.56 14.68 26.83
CA LYS A 320 -4.35 13.76 27.66
C LYS A 320 -4.24 14.13 29.14
N GLY A 321 -3.80 15.36 29.44
CA GLY A 321 -3.41 15.81 30.78
C GLY A 321 -2.05 15.28 31.24
N SER A 322 -1.80 13.98 31.12
CA SER A 322 -0.51 13.35 31.45
C SER A 322 -0.08 12.37 30.34
N ASN A 323 1.06 12.62 29.72
CA ASN A 323 1.58 11.81 28.61
C ASN A 323 2.95 11.21 28.93
N LEU A 324 3.17 9.95 28.52
CA LEU A 324 4.49 9.31 28.59
C LEU A 324 5.17 9.43 27.23
N GLU A 325 6.22 10.23 27.16
CA GLU A 325 6.92 10.51 25.90
C GLU A 325 8.36 9.99 25.94
N LYS A 326 8.83 9.52 24.78
CA LYS A 326 10.19 8.99 24.62
C LYS A 326 11.22 10.07 24.95
N VAL A 327 12.16 9.75 25.84
CA VAL A 327 13.30 10.61 26.20
C VAL A 327 14.66 9.98 25.91
N ALA A 328 14.74 8.66 25.72
CA ALA A 328 15.97 7.99 25.29
C ALA A 328 15.69 6.59 24.70
N GLU A 329 16.54 6.13 23.78
CA GLU A 329 16.47 4.80 23.16
C GLU A 329 17.83 4.10 23.20
N PHE A 330 17.87 2.82 23.58
CA PHE A 330 19.11 2.12 23.94
C PHE A 330 19.38 0.87 23.10
N ASN A 331 19.03 0.89 21.80
CA ASN A 331 19.19 -0.26 20.91
C ASN A 331 20.61 -0.87 20.95
N ALA A 332 21.64 -0.01 20.93
CA ALA A 332 23.05 -0.42 21.02
C ALA A 332 23.44 -1.10 22.35
N PHE A 333 22.68 -0.87 23.42
CA PHE A 333 22.93 -1.42 24.77
C PHE A 333 21.90 -2.50 25.17
N SER A 334 21.05 -2.93 24.23
CA SER A 334 19.96 -3.88 24.49
C SER A 334 20.44 -5.17 25.18
N ASN A 335 21.56 -5.75 24.72
CA ASN A 335 22.14 -6.96 25.31
C ASN A 335 22.62 -6.76 26.75
N GLN A 336 23.22 -5.60 27.07
CA GLN A 336 23.68 -5.27 28.41
C GLN A 336 22.52 -4.97 29.36
N LEU A 337 21.44 -4.36 28.85
CA LEU A 337 20.27 -4.02 29.66
C LEU A 337 19.42 -5.25 30.01
N ARG A 338 19.40 -6.29 29.17
CA ARG A 338 18.64 -7.54 29.42
C ARG A 338 19.12 -8.32 30.64
N SER A 339 20.37 -8.16 31.05
CA SER A 339 20.92 -8.86 32.23
C SER A 339 20.63 -8.15 33.56
N LEU A 340 20.04 -6.96 33.53
CA LEU A 340 19.73 -6.15 34.71
C LEU A 340 18.22 -6.17 35.00
N GLN A 341 17.84 -6.06 36.27
CA GLN A 341 16.44 -6.07 36.71
C GLN A 341 16.21 -5.10 37.87
N GLY A 342 14.96 -4.65 38.05
CA GLY A 342 14.58 -3.82 39.19
C GLY A 342 15.40 -2.52 39.29
N LYS A 343 15.84 -2.18 40.50
CA LYS A 343 16.52 -0.90 40.78
C LYS A 343 17.86 -0.76 40.04
N SER A 344 18.62 -1.85 39.85
CA SER A 344 19.91 -1.79 39.13
C SER A 344 19.73 -1.46 37.65
N LEU A 345 18.65 -1.96 37.03
CA LEU A 345 18.28 -1.57 35.66
C LEU A 345 17.89 -0.09 35.58
N ALA A 346 17.05 0.40 36.52
CA ALA A 346 16.64 1.80 36.55
C ALA A 346 17.83 2.76 36.68
N ILE A 347 18.79 2.45 37.56
CA ILE A 347 20.04 3.21 37.70
C ILE A 347 20.84 3.19 36.39
N LYS A 348 21.03 2.02 35.77
CA LYS A 348 21.82 1.91 34.54
C LYS A 348 21.22 2.71 33.38
N LEU A 349 19.90 2.66 33.22
CA LEU A 349 19.18 3.46 32.21
C LEU A 349 19.39 4.96 32.43
N SER A 350 19.37 5.38 33.69
CA SER A 350 19.55 6.77 34.11
C SER A 350 20.97 7.25 33.83
N GLU A 351 21.99 6.45 34.17
CA GLU A 351 23.38 6.72 33.84
C GLU A 351 23.61 6.88 32.33
N LEU A 352 23.08 5.95 31.52
CA LEU A 352 23.25 5.97 30.08
C LEU A 352 22.58 7.20 29.44
N ARG A 353 21.39 7.59 29.91
CA ARG A 353 20.73 8.83 29.44
C ARG A 353 21.53 10.06 29.86
N ASN A 354 21.93 10.14 31.12
CA ASN A 354 22.68 11.29 31.65
C ASN A 354 24.03 11.46 30.93
N ALA A 355 24.73 10.36 30.66
CA ALA A 355 25.99 10.37 29.92
C ALA A 355 25.83 10.97 28.51
N ARG A 356 24.73 10.65 27.81
CA ARG A 356 24.43 11.22 26.48
C ARG A 356 24.17 12.72 26.54
N ILE A 357 23.42 13.18 27.54
CA ILE A 357 23.14 14.61 27.75
C ILE A 357 24.45 15.35 28.04
N LEU A 358 25.25 14.87 29.00
CA LEU A 358 26.52 15.48 29.35
C LEU A 358 27.52 15.49 28.18
N PHE A 359 27.51 14.44 27.35
CA PHE A 359 28.31 14.40 26.13
C PHE A 359 27.85 15.46 25.11
N ALA A 360 26.54 15.60 24.90
CA ALA A 360 25.99 16.64 24.04
C ALA A 360 26.32 18.05 24.59
N ASN A 361 26.24 18.26 25.90
CA ASN A 361 26.57 19.54 26.53
C ASN A 361 28.00 19.97 26.25
N ARG A 362 28.97 19.07 26.41
CA ARG A 362 30.38 19.35 26.10
C ARG A 362 30.61 19.56 24.61
N THR A 363 29.94 18.78 23.77
CA THR A 363 30.10 18.84 22.30
C THR A 363 29.56 20.16 21.73
N TYR A 364 28.44 20.65 22.26
CA TYR A 364 27.72 21.79 21.71
C TYR A 364 27.73 23.03 22.61
N GLY A 365 28.51 23.04 23.70
CA GLY A 365 28.58 24.17 24.63
C GLY A 365 27.22 24.55 25.22
N ILE A 366 26.47 23.55 25.71
CA ILE A 366 25.13 23.74 26.30
C ILE A 366 25.25 23.80 27.82
N ASP A 367 24.76 24.90 28.41
CA ASP A 367 24.76 25.13 29.86
C ASP A 367 23.45 24.66 30.50
N ASN A 368 22.33 24.86 29.80
CA ASN A 368 20.99 24.52 30.27
C ASN A 368 20.19 23.82 29.17
N GLY A 369 19.22 22.99 29.56
CA GLY A 369 18.36 22.30 28.63
C GLY A 369 16.87 22.45 28.97
N ILE A 370 16.04 22.59 27.94
CA ILE A 370 14.58 22.58 28.08
C ILE A 370 13.94 21.57 27.14
N TYR A 371 12.79 21.03 27.53
CA TYR A 371 11.84 20.44 26.63
C TYR A 371 10.84 21.51 26.20
N HIS A 372 10.74 21.74 24.89
CA HIS A 372 9.67 22.53 24.29
C HIS A 372 8.59 21.58 23.78
N CYS A 373 7.42 21.62 24.40
CA CYS A 373 6.33 20.67 24.18
C CYS A 373 5.18 21.33 23.42
N VAL A 374 4.72 20.65 22.38
CA VAL A 374 3.52 20.98 21.60
C VAL A 374 2.49 19.87 21.83
N ALA A 375 1.58 20.09 22.78
CA ALA A 375 0.49 19.18 23.09
C ALA A 375 -0.75 19.52 22.23
N ARG A 376 -1.27 18.53 21.51
CA ARG A 376 -2.36 18.70 20.54
C ARG A 376 -3.69 18.43 21.22
N GLY A 377 -4.49 19.47 21.44
CA GLY A 377 -5.83 19.41 22.02
C GLY A 377 -6.93 19.45 20.96
N GLU A 378 -8.19 19.46 21.37
CA GLU A 378 -9.32 19.64 20.43
C GLU A 378 -9.25 21.05 19.83
N LYS A 379 -9.05 21.14 18.51
CA LYS A 379 -8.92 22.39 17.74
C LYS A 379 -7.89 23.38 18.31
N ALA A 380 -6.85 22.89 18.99
CA ALA A 380 -5.83 23.74 19.59
C ALA A 380 -4.47 23.04 19.73
N LEU A 381 -3.40 23.85 19.78
CA LEU A 381 -2.06 23.45 20.19
C LEU A 381 -1.72 24.15 21.51
N ASN A 382 -1.50 23.36 22.56
CA ASN A 382 -1.03 23.82 23.86
C ASN A 382 0.49 23.71 23.91
N ILE A 383 1.16 24.85 23.95
CA ILE A 383 2.61 24.98 23.96
C ILE A 383 3.07 25.29 25.38
N PHE A 384 4.04 24.53 25.87
CA PHE A 384 4.65 24.76 27.17
C PHE A 384 6.07 24.24 27.21
N GLU A 385 6.82 24.67 28.22
CA GLU A 385 8.21 24.29 28.42
C GLU A 385 8.38 23.62 29.78
N THR A 386 9.28 22.64 29.82
CA THR A 386 9.70 21.99 31.08
C THR A 386 11.20 21.75 31.04
N ILE A 387 11.81 21.53 32.20
CA ILE A 387 13.26 21.44 32.31
C ILE A 387 13.74 20.10 31.72
N TYR A 388 14.84 20.14 30.96
CA TYR A 388 15.53 18.95 30.45
C TYR A 388 16.55 18.47 31.49
N ASP A 389 16.06 17.92 32.59
CA ASP A 389 16.91 17.50 33.70
C ASP A 389 17.66 16.20 33.45
N LEU A 390 18.81 16.07 34.11
CA LEU A 390 19.45 14.79 34.39
C LEU A 390 18.57 14.00 35.37
N ILE A 391 18.54 12.68 35.20
CA ILE A 391 17.85 11.80 36.14
C ILE A 391 18.67 11.74 37.43
N ASP A 392 18.06 12.01 38.57
CA ASP A 392 18.72 11.89 39.87
C ASP A 392 18.85 10.41 40.27
N THR A 393 20.05 9.87 40.09
CA THR A 393 20.35 8.46 40.34
C THR A 393 20.33 8.09 41.83
N GLU A 394 20.56 9.05 42.73
CA GLU A 394 20.59 8.83 44.17
C GLU A 394 19.17 8.72 44.74
N ASN A 395 18.22 9.45 44.15
CA ASN A 395 16.81 9.49 44.56
C ASN A 395 15.89 8.51 43.81
N ILE A 396 16.44 7.51 43.09
CA ILE A 396 15.63 6.49 42.42
C ILE A 396 14.85 5.65 43.43
N ARG A 397 13.52 5.72 43.32
CA ARG A 397 12.56 5.03 44.20
C ARG A 397 11.31 4.58 43.43
N ASN A 398 10.38 3.91 44.14
CA ASN A 398 9.14 3.37 43.58
C ASN A 398 9.33 2.52 42.31
N VAL A 399 10.36 1.67 42.34
CA VAL A 399 10.72 0.82 41.19
C VAL A 399 9.76 -0.37 41.11
N ILE A 400 8.93 -0.40 40.07
CA ILE A 400 7.90 -1.42 39.85
C ILE A 400 8.15 -2.11 38.52
N SER A 401 8.43 -3.41 38.56
CA SER A 401 8.55 -4.25 37.38
C SER A 401 7.19 -4.82 36.97
N LYS A 402 6.84 -4.67 35.69
CA LYS A 402 5.68 -5.27 35.04
C LYS A 402 6.15 -6.21 33.93
N VAL A 403 5.25 -7.02 33.38
CA VAL A 403 5.58 -7.99 32.31
C VAL A 403 6.28 -7.32 31.11
N ALA A 404 5.83 -6.12 30.71
CA ALA A 404 6.32 -5.43 29.51
C ALA A 404 7.16 -4.17 29.78
N SER A 405 7.29 -3.75 31.05
CA SER A 405 7.97 -2.49 31.39
C SER A 405 8.46 -2.44 32.83
N ILE A 406 9.33 -1.48 33.13
CA ILE A 406 9.70 -1.09 34.49
C ILE A 406 9.42 0.40 34.67
N THR A 407 8.78 0.78 35.77
CA THR A 407 8.51 2.18 36.12
C THR A 407 9.29 2.58 37.36
N PHE A 408 9.73 3.83 37.44
CA PHE A 408 10.46 4.39 38.59
C PHE A 408 10.35 5.91 38.59
N GLU A 409 10.66 6.54 39.72
CA GLU A 409 10.75 8.00 39.85
C GLU A 409 12.11 8.40 40.45
N ASP A 410 12.55 9.63 40.19
CA ASP A 410 13.80 10.20 40.73
C ASP A 410 13.58 11.31 41.77
N GLY A 411 12.35 11.42 42.29
CA GLY A 411 11.92 12.49 43.19
C GLY A 411 11.52 13.80 42.48
N LYS A 412 11.80 13.94 41.18
CA LYS A 412 11.38 15.08 40.35
C LYS A 412 10.42 14.67 39.24
N ASN A 413 10.66 13.51 38.64
CA ASN A 413 10.00 13.04 37.41
C ASN A 413 9.70 11.54 37.47
N ASP A 414 8.65 11.14 36.76
CA ASP A 414 8.28 9.75 36.57
C ASP A 414 8.80 9.19 35.25
N TYR A 415 9.27 7.94 35.28
CA TYR A 415 9.80 7.25 34.12
C TYR A 415 9.18 5.86 33.94
N SER A 416 9.17 5.42 32.68
CA SER A 416 8.76 4.09 32.27
C SER A 416 9.67 3.58 31.17
N PHE A 417 10.31 2.44 31.37
CA PHE A 417 11.13 1.78 30.35
C PHE A 417 10.38 0.60 29.76
N ASN A 418 10.27 0.55 28.43
CA ASN A 418 9.64 -0.56 27.71
C ASN A 418 10.71 -1.55 27.23
N PHE A 419 10.57 -2.82 27.61
CA PHE A 419 11.57 -3.85 27.30
C PHE A 419 11.67 -4.14 25.79
N SER A 420 10.52 -4.32 25.12
CA SER A 420 10.49 -4.67 23.70
C SER A 420 11.02 -3.55 22.81
N LYS A 421 10.70 -2.30 23.14
CA LYS A 421 11.14 -1.11 22.39
C LYS A 421 12.52 -0.61 22.81
N THR A 422 13.13 -1.18 23.85
CA THR A 422 14.39 -0.71 24.44
C THR A 422 14.42 0.81 24.65
N THR A 423 13.29 1.38 25.08
CA THR A 423 13.05 2.84 25.08
C THR A 423 12.61 3.31 26.47
N LEU A 424 13.21 4.39 26.94
CA LEU A 424 12.84 5.10 28.17
C LEU A 424 11.90 6.26 27.85
N TYR A 425 10.81 6.30 28.59
CA TYR A 425 9.78 7.33 28.55
C TYR A 425 9.79 8.12 29.84
N LYS A 426 9.47 9.41 29.75
CA LYS A 426 9.27 10.32 30.88
C LYS A 426 7.82 10.81 30.86
N ARG A 427 7.23 11.03 32.02
CA ARG A 427 5.91 11.68 32.13
C ARG A 427 6.04 13.20 31.92
N PHE A 428 5.18 13.72 31.07
CA PHE A 428 4.96 15.14 30.82
C PHE A 428 3.55 15.50 31.26
N VAL A 429 3.45 16.55 32.08
CA VAL A 429 2.20 17.11 32.57
C VAL A 429 2.16 18.56 32.12
N ALA A 430 1.11 18.94 31.39
CA ALA A 430 0.95 20.31 30.95
C ALA A 430 0.63 21.20 32.18
N PRO A 431 1.33 22.32 32.38
CA PRO A 431 1.02 23.24 33.47
C PRO A 431 -0.29 23.98 33.19
N GLN A 432 -0.89 24.58 34.22
CA GLN A 432 -2.17 25.30 34.07
C GLN A 432 -2.07 26.56 33.18
N ASN A 433 -0.87 27.13 33.01
CA ASN A 433 -0.60 28.35 32.24
C ASN A 433 0.09 28.05 30.90
N THR A 434 -0.46 27.13 30.10
CA THR A 434 0.04 26.87 28.73
C THR A 434 -0.32 28.00 27.78
N ILE A 435 0.51 28.20 26.74
CA ILE A 435 0.16 29.04 25.59
C ILE A 435 -0.72 28.21 24.68
N SER A 436 -1.98 28.59 24.50
CA SER A 436 -2.87 27.90 23.56
C SER A 436 -2.93 28.64 22.23
N VAL A 437 -2.80 27.89 21.13
CA VAL A 437 -2.96 28.38 19.77
C VAL A 437 -4.15 27.65 19.16
N ASP A 438 -5.20 28.41 18.83
CA ASP A 438 -6.38 27.85 18.17
C ASP A 438 -6.03 27.37 16.76
N ILE A 439 -6.55 26.20 16.39
CA ILE A 439 -6.36 25.56 15.10
C ILE A 439 -7.71 25.33 14.44
N ASP A 440 -7.90 26.01 13.31
CA ASP A 440 -8.98 25.71 12.40
C ASP A 440 -8.68 24.38 11.68
N ILE A 441 -9.47 23.36 11.99
CA ILE A 441 -9.43 22.08 11.31
C ILE A 441 -10.40 22.13 10.15
N LEU A 442 -9.87 21.93 8.95
CA LEU A 442 -10.66 21.89 7.73
C LEU A 442 -11.54 20.65 7.72
N ASP A 443 -12.82 20.85 7.38
CA ASP A 443 -13.80 19.75 7.29
C ASP A 443 -13.46 18.78 6.15
N ASP A 444 -12.88 19.28 5.05
CA ASP A 444 -12.32 18.47 3.98
C ASP A 444 -10.93 19.02 3.58
N PRO A 445 -9.84 18.52 4.19
CA PRO A 445 -8.49 18.92 3.80
C PRO A 445 -8.12 18.45 2.38
N LEU A 446 -8.82 17.45 1.81
CA LEU A 446 -8.61 17.03 0.42
C LEU A 446 -9.17 18.08 -0.53
N GLU A 447 -10.27 18.75 -0.18
CA GLU A 447 -10.77 19.88 -0.97
C GLU A 447 -9.73 20.99 -1.08
N LEU A 448 -9.04 21.34 0.02
CA LEU A 448 -7.94 22.31 -0.02
C LEU A 448 -6.81 21.83 -0.94
N ILE A 449 -6.42 20.56 -0.88
CA ILE A 449 -5.39 20.00 -1.77
C ILE A 449 -5.84 20.08 -3.23
N LEU A 450 -7.10 19.76 -3.53
CA LEU A 450 -7.68 19.88 -4.87
C LEU A 450 -7.81 21.34 -5.33
N GLN A 451 -8.06 22.28 -4.44
CA GLN A 451 -8.07 23.71 -4.74
C GLN A 451 -6.65 24.22 -5.03
N LEU A 452 -5.65 23.78 -4.27
CA LEU A 452 -4.24 24.06 -4.54
C LEU A 452 -3.77 23.42 -5.86
N ASP A 453 -4.30 22.25 -6.21
CA ASP A 453 -4.11 21.59 -7.51
C ASP A 453 -4.76 22.38 -8.66
N LYS A 454 -5.94 22.97 -8.44
CA LYS A 454 -6.54 23.89 -9.42
C LYS A 454 -5.75 25.19 -9.59
N GLN A 455 -5.08 25.66 -8.54
CA GLN A 455 -4.26 26.89 -8.58
C GLN A 455 -2.87 26.68 -9.18
N LYS A 456 -2.30 25.48 -9.05
CA LYS A 456 -1.08 25.08 -9.74
C LYS A 456 -1.48 24.13 -10.84
N GLY A 457 -1.66 24.64 -12.06
CA GLY A 457 -2.01 23.86 -13.26
C GLY A 457 -1.08 22.66 -13.53
N LEU A 458 -1.18 21.63 -12.70
CA LEU A 458 -0.62 20.31 -12.84
C LEU A 458 -1.65 19.56 -13.67
N VAL A 459 -1.45 19.66 -14.98
CA VAL A 459 -2.19 18.88 -15.95
C VAL A 459 -2.04 17.42 -15.56
N ALA A 460 -3.13 16.79 -15.14
CA ALA A 460 -3.21 15.34 -14.95
C ALA A 460 -2.56 14.67 -16.16
N THR A 461 -1.56 13.82 -15.92
CA THR A 461 -0.86 13.08 -16.96
C THR A 461 -1.88 12.25 -17.74
N LYS A 462 -2.23 12.71 -18.95
CA LYS A 462 -2.88 11.87 -19.96
C LYS A 462 -2.01 10.63 -20.11
N PHE A 463 -2.58 9.46 -19.88
CA PHE A 463 -1.93 8.21 -20.26
C PHE A 463 -1.84 8.18 -21.77
N GLU A 464 -0.63 8.34 -22.30
CA GLU A 464 -0.39 8.28 -23.74
C GLU A 464 -0.54 6.84 -24.23
N ILE A 465 -1.39 6.64 -25.23
CA ILE A 465 -1.75 5.37 -25.85
C ILE A 465 -0.71 5.03 -26.93
N PRO A 466 0.03 3.90 -26.81
CA PRO A 466 0.95 3.43 -27.85
C PRO A 466 0.27 3.28 -29.20
N GLY A 467 0.86 3.82 -30.26
CA GLY A 467 0.33 3.78 -31.62
C GLY A 467 -0.72 4.84 -31.95
N VAL A 468 -1.27 5.53 -30.95
CA VAL A 468 -2.19 6.66 -31.13
C VAL A 468 -1.46 7.96 -30.77
N ASP A 469 -0.94 8.03 -29.54
CA ASP A 469 -0.25 9.21 -29.01
C ASP A 469 1.25 9.15 -29.25
N PHE A 470 1.86 7.96 -29.37
CA PHE A 470 3.30 7.85 -29.66
C PHE A 470 3.72 6.51 -30.26
N VAL A 471 4.87 6.49 -30.94
CA VAL A 471 5.63 5.29 -31.31
C VAL A 471 7.09 5.42 -30.89
N THR A 472 7.76 4.29 -30.63
CA THR A 472 9.21 4.26 -30.39
C THR A 472 9.92 3.68 -31.62
N LEU A 473 10.99 4.33 -32.08
CA LEU A 473 11.83 3.92 -33.20
C LEU A 473 13.25 3.60 -32.69
N PRO A 474 13.85 2.46 -33.09
CA PRO A 474 15.20 2.12 -32.68
C PRO A 474 16.23 2.93 -33.49
N LEU A 475 17.32 3.34 -32.83
CA LEU A 475 18.49 3.94 -33.50
C LEU A 475 19.52 2.88 -33.92
N TYR A 476 19.16 1.60 -33.83
CA TYR A 476 19.98 0.45 -34.19
C TYR A 476 19.17 -0.57 -35.00
N SER A 477 19.86 -1.60 -35.46
CA SER A 477 19.31 -2.78 -36.10
C SER A 477 19.69 -4.04 -35.31
N LEU A 478 18.85 -5.07 -35.37
CA LEU A 478 19.19 -6.41 -34.86
C LEU A 478 19.89 -7.18 -35.97
N LYS A 479 21.02 -7.82 -35.66
CA LYS A 479 21.72 -8.69 -36.62
C LYS A 479 21.05 -10.08 -36.62
N GLU A 480 20.77 -10.63 -37.81
CA GLU A 480 20.10 -11.93 -38.02
C GLU A 480 20.88 -13.18 -37.53
N SER A 481 21.97 -13.04 -36.77
CA SER A 481 22.61 -14.20 -36.12
C SER A 481 21.93 -14.50 -34.78
N THR A 482 21.97 -15.77 -34.38
CA THR A 482 21.45 -16.42 -33.13
C THR A 482 21.63 -15.69 -31.79
N THR A 483 22.25 -14.51 -31.76
CA THR A 483 22.60 -13.72 -30.57
C THR A 483 21.77 -12.45 -30.37
N ASN A 484 20.82 -12.08 -31.27
CA ASN A 484 19.99 -10.85 -31.14
C ASN A 484 20.79 -9.57 -30.78
N LYS A 485 22.02 -9.45 -31.30
CA LYS A 485 22.92 -8.35 -30.93
C LYS A 485 22.49 -7.04 -31.60
N LYS A 486 22.32 -5.98 -30.80
CA LYS A 486 22.04 -4.61 -31.24
C LYS A 486 23.27 -4.00 -31.92
N VAL A 487 23.12 -3.48 -33.14
CA VAL A 487 24.22 -2.92 -33.96
C VAL A 487 23.74 -1.72 -34.76
N VAL A 488 24.56 -0.66 -34.82
CA VAL A 488 24.45 0.42 -35.80
C VAL A 488 25.41 0.14 -36.95
N SER A 489 24.88 -0.20 -38.13
CA SER A 489 25.71 -0.52 -39.31
C SER A 489 26.43 0.72 -39.85
N GLN A 490 27.64 0.52 -40.39
CA GLN A 490 28.43 1.57 -41.04
C GLN A 490 27.71 2.21 -42.24
N LYS A 491 26.70 1.53 -42.80
CA LYS A 491 25.86 2.01 -43.92
C LYS A 491 24.37 2.09 -43.53
N SER A 492 24.07 2.25 -42.24
CA SER A 492 22.70 2.43 -41.73
C SER A 492 22.11 3.78 -42.14
N GLY A 493 20.80 3.99 -41.90
CA GLY A 493 20.18 5.30 -42.15
C GLY A 493 20.84 6.45 -41.38
N LEU A 494 21.34 6.18 -40.18
CA LEU A 494 22.06 7.17 -39.35
C LEU A 494 23.50 7.41 -39.82
N ASN A 495 24.06 6.47 -40.59
CA ASN A 495 25.36 6.59 -41.25
C ASN A 495 25.20 6.64 -42.79
N GLN A 496 24.08 7.18 -43.29
CA GLN A 496 23.73 7.09 -44.71
C GLN A 496 24.74 7.84 -45.59
N TRP A 497 25.35 8.91 -45.10
CA TRP A 497 26.46 9.61 -45.74
C TRP A 497 27.63 8.67 -46.13
N ASN A 498 27.82 7.55 -45.42
CA ASN A 498 28.85 6.54 -45.68
C ASN A 498 28.35 5.34 -46.54
N ALA A 499 27.11 5.39 -47.02
CA ALA A 499 26.57 4.34 -47.88
C ALA A 499 27.24 4.35 -49.27
N GLY A 500 27.32 3.18 -49.91
CA GLY A 500 27.89 3.04 -51.27
C GLY A 500 26.95 3.55 -52.37
N GLY A 501 27.49 3.82 -53.56
CA GLY A 501 26.73 4.32 -54.71
C GLY A 501 27.03 5.79 -55.00
N ARG A 502 25.99 6.63 -55.16
CA ARG A 502 26.14 8.07 -55.44
C ARG A 502 26.92 8.79 -54.33
N LYS A 503 27.58 9.90 -54.68
CA LYS A 503 28.13 10.83 -53.70
C LYS A 503 26.98 11.36 -52.83
N ARG A 504 27.15 11.29 -51.51
CA ARG A 504 26.16 11.74 -50.52
C ARG A 504 26.73 12.90 -49.73
N ASP A 505 25.83 13.76 -49.29
CA ASP A 505 26.18 14.84 -48.37
C ASP A 505 26.47 14.26 -46.98
N VAL A 506 27.40 14.86 -46.24
CA VAL A 506 27.80 14.37 -44.90
C VAL A 506 26.67 14.52 -43.88
N GLY A 507 25.70 15.39 -44.15
CA GLY A 507 24.47 15.54 -43.37
C GLY A 507 23.32 14.63 -43.82
N GLU A 508 23.50 13.78 -44.83
CA GLU A 508 22.43 12.90 -45.32
C GLU A 508 22.21 11.73 -44.33
N VAL A 509 21.14 11.82 -43.53
CA VAL A 509 20.75 10.80 -42.55
C VAL A 509 19.23 10.62 -42.48
N TYR A 510 18.78 9.45 -42.03
CA TYR A 510 17.39 9.19 -41.65
C TYR A 510 17.29 8.27 -40.44
N ILE A 511 16.21 8.40 -39.67
CA ILE A 511 15.86 7.44 -38.63
C ILE A 511 15.03 6.32 -39.28
N PRO A 512 15.47 5.05 -39.20
CA PRO A 512 14.71 3.93 -39.75
C PRO A 512 13.37 3.74 -39.04
N ILE A 513 12.31 3.52 -39.81
CA ILE A 513 11.00 3.11 -39.32
C ILE A 513 10.86 1.60 -39.56
N PRO A 514 10.87 0.77 -38.50
CA PRO A 514 10.71 -0.68 -38.64
C PRO A 514 9.36 -1.03 -39.28
N ILE A 515 9.34 -2.06 -40.14
CA ILE A 515 8.11 -2.50 -40.83
C ILE A 515 6.99 -2.89 -39.85
N GLN A 516 7.35 -3.36 -38.65
CA GLN A 516 6.39 -3.70 -37.60
C GLN A 516 5.57 -2.48 -37.15
N ILE A 517 6.14 -1.28 -37.18
CA ILE A 517 5.42 -0.04 -36.84
C ILE A 517 4.31 0.22 -37.84
N HIS A 518 4.61 0.16 -39.15
CA HIS A 518 3.60 0.32 -40.20
C HIS A 518 2.54 -0.78 -40.17
N LYS A 519 2.92 -2.02 -39.84
CA LYS A 519 1.97 -3.14 -39.71
C LYS A 519 1.02 -3.00 -38.52
N ARG A 520 1.51 -2.49 -37.39
CA ARG A 520 0.74 -2.40 -36.14
C ARG A 520 -0.03 -1.09 -36.01
N TYR A 521 0.51 -0.01 -36.57
CA TYR A 521 0.01 1.36 -36.44
C TYR A 521 0.05 2.10 -37.80
N PRO A 522 -0.73 1.66 -38.79
CA PRO A 522 -0.67 2.19 -40.16
C PRO A 522 -0.98 3.69 -40.26
N ASP A 523 -1.84 4.22 -39.37
CA ASP A 523 -2.31 5.60 -39.41
C ASP A 523 -1.52 6.57 -38.50
N PHE A 524 -0.38 6.12 -37.95
CA PHE A 524 0.37 6.94 -37.01
C PHE A 524 1.03 8.14 -37.71
N PHE A 525 1.79 7.89 -38.78
CA PHE A 525 2.45 8.91 -39.58
C PHE A 525 1.54 9.44 -40.71
N PRO A 526 1.77 10.66 -41.22
CA PRO A 526 1.16 11.14 -42.45
C PRO A 526 1.55 10.29 -43.67
N ASP A 527 0.78 10.44 -44.76
CA ASP A 527 1.07 9.77 -46.03
C ASP A 527 2.49 10.05 -46.52
N ARG A 528 3.06 9.10 -47.26
CA ARG A 528 4.43 9.19 -47.79
C ARG A 528 4.65 10.50 -48.55
N GLU A 529 5.83 11.08 -48.38
CA GLU A 529 6.23 12.40 -48.91
C GLU A 529 5.46 13.61 -48.37
N THR A 530 4.47 13.41 -47.48
CA THR A 530 3.73 14.52 -46.86
C THR A 530 4.59 15.16 -45.76
N PRO A 531 4.92 16.45 -45.86
CA PRO A 531 5.69 17.15 -44.83
C PRO A 531 4.87 17.36 -43.55
N PHE A 532 5.55 17.31 -42.41
CA PHE A 532 5.02 17.62 -41.08
C PHE A 532 6.08 18.26 -40.17
N ASN A 533 5.63 18.95 -39.14
CA ASN A 533 6.48 19.61 -38.16
C ASN A 533 6.96 18.59 -37.11
N LEU A 534 8.27 18.52 -36.91
CA LEU A 534 8.92 17.70 -35.90
C LEU A 534 9.62 18.57 -34.86
N HIS A 535 8.99 18.72 -33.69
CA HIS A 535 9.50 19.45 -32.55
C HIS A 535 10.60 18.65 -31.86
N ILE A 536 11.80 19.23 -31.75
CA ILE A 536 12.93 18.64 -31.01
C ILE A 536 12.99 19.20 -29.57
N PRO A 537 13.70 18.53 -28.62
CA PRO A 537 13.70 18.92 -27.21
C PRO A 537 14.20 20.34 -26.91
N THR A 538 14.99 20.94 -27.80
CA THR A 538 15.48 22.32 -27.66
C THR A 538 14.46 23.39 -28.08
N GLY A 539 13.26 23.00 -28.50
CA GLY A 539 12.17 23.90 -28.89
C GLY A 539 12.14 24.28 -30.38
N GLU A 540 13.20 23.95 -31.14
CA GLU A 540 13.23 24.14 -32.59
C GLU A 540 12.28 23.16 -33.30
N VAL A 541 11.80 23.55 -34.49
CA VAL A 541 10.86 22.76 -35.30
C VAL A 541 11.51 22.41 -36.63
N LEU A 542 11.71 21.11 -36.87
CA LEU A 542 12.25 20.59 -38.11
C LEU A 542 11.10 20.24 -39.06
N ASN A 543 11.24 20.59 -40.34
CA ASN A 543 10.31 20.10 -41.37
C ASN A 543 10.70 18.66 -41.72
N ALA A 544 9.87 17.68 -41.38
CA ALA A 544 10.13 16.25 -41.51
C ALA A 544 9.12 15.58 -42.46
N LYS A 545 9.49 14.41 -42.98
CA LYS A 545 8.61 13.56 -43.79
C LYS A 545 8.98 12.08 -43.66
N VAL A 546 8.00 11.22 -43.91
CA VAL A 546 8.22 9.79 -44.13
C VAL A 546 8.39 9.54 -45.63
N CYS A 547 9.52 8.98 -46.04
CA CYS A 547 9.87 8.79 -47.45
C CYS A 547 10.56 7.44 -47.71
N GLN A 548 11.01 7.25 -48.96
CA GLN A 548 11.59 6.02 -49.51
C GLN A 548 10.58 4.86 -49.63
N GLU A 549 10.99 3.79 -50.32
CA GLU A 549 10.18 2.57 -50.48
C GLU A 549 9.69 2.05 -49.12
N ASN A 550 8.40 1.73 -49.05
CA ASN A 550 7.68 1.27 -47.86
C ASN A 550 7.68 2.25 -46.66
N GLY A 551 7.99 3.54 -46.88
CA GLY A 551 7.97 4.56 -45.82
C GLY A 551 8.99 4.28 -44.72
N LYS A 552 10.12 3.67 -45.07
CA LYS A 552 11.13 3.20 -44.12
C LYS A 552 12.00 4.30 -43.50
N ALA A 553 11.92 5.53 -44.00
CA ALA A 553 12.83 6.61 -43.62
C ALA A 553 12.08 7.83 -43.09
N LEU A 554 12.37 8.21 -41.84
CA LEU A 554 12.04 9.52 -41.29
C LEU A 554 13.21 10.49 -41.56
N MET A 555 12.97 11.51 -42.39
CA MET A 555 13.96 12.48 -42.86
C MET A 555 13.48 13.92 -42.66
N THR A 556 14.40 14.89 -42.76
CA THR A 556 14.09 16.33 -42.69
C THR A 556 14.35 17.05 -44.00
N ASN A 557 13.77 18.24 -44.18
CA ASN A 557 14.10 19.18 -45.24
C ASN A 557 14.46 20.55 -44.61
N PRO A 558 15.72 21.00 -44.67
CA PRO A 558 16.85 20.39 -45.37
C PRO A 558 17.29 19.06 -44.74
N ASN A 559 17.85 18.15 -45.55
CA ASN A 559 18.28 16.80 -45.11
C ASN A 559 19.29 16.86 -43.95
N ARG A 560 20.11 17.91 -43.92
CA ARG A 560 21.16 18.10 -42.92
C ARG A 560 20.63 18.39 -41.51
N ALA A 561 19.42 18.95 -41.38
CA ALA A 561 18.89 19.42 -40.09
C ALA A 561 18.78 18.30 -39.04
N LEU A 562 18.35 17.10 -39.44
CA LEU A 562 18.34 15.94 -38.55
C LEU A 562 19.74 15.55 -38.10
N SER A 563 20.74 15.60 -39.00
CA SER A 563 22.12 15.24 -38.67
C SER A 563 22.79 16.25 -37.73
N ASP A 564 22.57 17.54 -37.95
CA ASP A 564 23.13 18.62 -37.12
C ASP A 564 22.58 18.52 -35.69
N TRP A 565 21.28 18.24 -35.54
CA TRP A 565 20.69 18.02 -34.22
C TRP A 565 21.12 16.68 -33.60
N LEU A 566 20.81 15.56 -34.25
CA LEU A 566 20.96 14.22 -33.67
C LEU A 566 22.44 13.83 -33.51
N LEU A 567 23.24 13.94 -34.56
CA LEU A 567 24.63 13.45 -34.54
C LEU A 567 25.59 14.48 -33.94
N ARG A 568 25.47 15.77 -34.32
CA ARG A 568 26.43 16.81 -33.92
C ARG A 568 26.12 17.39 -32.55
N LYS A 569 24.89 17.87 -32.32
CA LYS A 569 24.51 18.56 -31.08
C LYS A 569 24.26 17.59 -29.92
N VAL A 570 23.54 16.49 -30.15
CA VAL A 570 23.18 15.56 -29.07
C VAL A 570 24.24 14.47 -28.83
N LEU A 571 24.67 13.78 -29.89
CA LEU A 571 25.63 12.66 -29.75
C LEU A 571 27.10 13.11 -29.79
N SER A 572 27.34 14.40 -30.07
CA SER A 572 28.68 15.03 -30.11
C SER A 572 29.68 14.29 -31.02
N LEU A 573 29.22 13.81 -32.18
CA LEU A 573 30.05 13.16 -33.19
C LEU A 573 30.67 14.19 -34.13
N LYS A 574 31.96 14.06 -34.43
CA LYS A 574 32.65 14.89 -35.42
C LYS A 574 32.12 14.60 -36.83
N GLU A 575 32.24 15.57 -37.73
CA GLU A 575 31.87 15.38 -39.14
C GLU A 575 32.69 14.23 -39.74
N GLY A 576 32.02 13.26 -40.37
CA GLY A 576 32.64 12.02 -40.86
C GLY A 576 32.89 10.93 -39.81
N GLU A 577 32.52 11.12 -38.54
CA GLU A 577 32.56 10.08 -37.51
C GLU A 577 31.33 9.17 -37.58
N LEU A 578 31.54 7.85 -37.55
CA LEU A 578 30.46 6.86 -37.59
C LEU A 578 29.76 6.74 -36.24
N LEU A 579 28.43 6.76 -36.24
CA LEU A 579 27.65 6.37 -35.07
C LEU A 579 27.74 4.84 -34.86
N THR A 580 28.10 4.44 -33.64
CA THR A 580 28.13 3.03 -33.21
C THR A 580 27.09 2.78 -32.11
N TYR A 581 26.71 1.51 -31.92
CA TYR A 581 25.82 1.14 -30.80
C TYR A 581 26.49 1.37 -29.44
N GLU A 582 27.81 1.20 -29.35
CA GLU A 582 28.56 1.47 -28.13
C GLU A 582 28.37 2.92 -27.67
N LYS A 583 28.49 3.89 -28.59
CA LYS A 583 28.27 5.31 -28.30
C LYS A 583 26.86 5.60 -27.76
N LEU A 584 25.84 4.98 -28.35
CA LEU A 584 24.46 5.05 -27.86
C LEU A 584 24.35 4.48 -26.44
N SER A 585 24.90 3.28 -26.22
CA SER A 585 24.86 2.59 -24.92
C SER A 585 25.56 3.36 -23.80
N THR A 586 26.71 4.01 -24.08
CA THR A 586 27.44 4.83 -23.10
C THR A 586 26.63 6.04 -22.64
N LEU A 587 25.76 6.56 -23.51
CA LEU A 587 24.86 7.67 -23.22
C LEU A 587 23.53 7.21 -22.59
N GLY A 588 23.33 5.90 -22.41
CA GLY A 588 22.13 5.32 -21.82
C GLY A 588 20.88 5.42 -22.70
N ILE A 589 21.04 5.64 -24.01
CA ILE A 589 19.95 5.78 -24.99
C ILE A 589 20.15 4.83 -26.16
N ASP A 590 19.09 4.29 -26.75
CA ASP A 590 19.19 3.43 -27.95
C ASP A 590 18.03 3.62 -28.95
N SER A 591 17.09 4.49 -28.63
CA SER A 591 15.83 4.65 -29.34
C SER A 591 15.31 6.07 -29.17
N VAL A 592 14.39 6.45 -30.05
CA VAL A 592 13.68 7.73 -29.99
C VAL A 592 12.18 7.49 -29.94
N ARG A 593 11.49 8.32 -29.16
CA ARG A 593 10.04 8.37 -29.09
C ARG A 593 9.53 9.48 -30.00
N ILE A 594 8.62 9.12 -30.91
CA ILE A 594 7.85 10.07 -31.71
C ILE A 594 6.46 10.18 -31.09
N SER A 595 6.09 11.36 -30.59
CA SER A 595 4.78 11.63 -29.99
C SER A 595 3.94 12.48 -30.94
N LYS A 596 2.68 12.10 -31.16
CA LYS A 596 1.74 12.76 -32.05
C LYS A 596 1.04 13.88 -31.27
N ILE A 597 1.22 15.12 -31.71
CA ILE A 597 0.50 16.28 -31.15
C ILE A 597 -0.83 16.42 -31.91
N ASP A 598 -0.76 16.39 -33.24
CA ASP A 598 -1.90 16.35 -34.15
C ASP A 598 -1.49 15.73 -35.50
N ARG A 599 -2.29 15.91 -36.57
CA ARG A 599 -2.00 15.33 -37.90
C ARG A 599 -0.75 15.90 -38.59
N ARG A 600 -0.31 17.11 -38.24
CA ARG A 600 0.82 17.80 -38.86
C ARG A 600 1.94 18.14 -37.88
N ASN A 601 1.75 17.92 -36.57
CA ASN A 601 2.74 18.23 -35.55
C ASN A 601 3.10 16.97 -34.73
N PHE A 602 4.40 16.69 -34.65
CA PHE A 602 4.97 15.57 -33.91
C PHE A 602 6.13 16.06 -33.05
N LYS A 603 6.42 15.38 -31.95
CA LYS A 603 7.58 15.63 -31.09
C LYS A 603 8.51 14.42 -31.11
N ILE A 604 9.82 14.64 -31.14
CA ILE A 604 10.83 13.59 -30.96
C ILE A 604 11.59 13.77 -29.64
N ASP A 605 11.80 12.67 -28.92
CA ASP A 605 12.59 12.63 -27.68
C ASP A 605 13.42 11.34 -27.59
N PHE A 606 14.49 11.33 -26.80
CA PHE A 606 15.29 10.12 -26.60
C PHE A 606 14.69 9.22 -25.54
N THR A 607 14.81 7.92 -25.73
CA THR A 607 14.39 6.92 -24.74
C THR A 607 15.58 6.15 -24.20
N LYS A 608 15.47 5.75 -22.92
CA LYS A 608 16.46 4.89 -22.27
C LYS A 608 16.59 3.55 -23.01
N LEU A 609 17.70 2.87 -22.77
CA LEU A 609 17.98 1.53 -23.30
C LEU A 609 16.77 0.59 -23.18
N ASP A 610 16.59 -0.26 -24.20
CA ASP A 610 15.59 -1.34 -24.29
C ASP A 610 14.11 -0.89 -24.38
N ASN A 611 13.83 0.42 -24.43
CA ASN A 611 12.45 0.90 -24.51
C ASN A 611 11.75 0.54 -25.82
N TYR A 612 12.48 0.39 -26.92
CA TYR A 612 11.90 -0.08 -28.18
C TYR A 612 11.38 -1.51 -28.05
N GLU A 613 12.14 -2.42 -27.43
CA GLU A 613 11.69 -3.79 -27.16
C GLU A 613 10.47 -3.81 -26.24
N VAL A 614 10.48 -3.01 -25.16
CA VAL A 614 9.32 -2.88 -24.26
C VAL A 614 8.09 -2.39 -25.02
N PHE A 615 8.26 -1.39 -25.90
CA PHE A 615 7.17 -0.85 -26.71
C PHE A 615 6.61 -1.89 -27.69
N ILE A 616 7.47 -2.59 -28.44
CA ILE A 616 7.02 -3.52 -29.48
C ILE A 616 6.48 -4.84 -28.91
N ASN A 617 6.96 -5.27 -27.73
CA ASN A 617 6.54 -6.53 -27.09
C ASN A 617 5.32 -6.38 -26.17
N LYS A 618 4.88 -5.17 -25.83
CA LYS A 618 3.59 -4.96 -25.17
C LYS A 618 2.50 -5.57 -26.07
N LYS A 619 1.79 -6.60 -25.60
CA LYS A 619 0.56 -7.08 -26.26
C LYS A 619 -0.52 -6.01 -26.06
N ASN A 620 -1.21 -5.63 -27.13
CA ASN A 620 -2.36 -4.72 -27.08
C ASN A 620 -3.42 -5.26 -26.12
#